data_AF-A0AAD5AFB4-F1
#
_entry.id   AF-A0AAD5AFB4-F1
#
_cell.length_a   1.000
_cell.length_b   1.000
_cell.length_c   1.000
_cell.angle_alpha   90.00
_cell.angle_beta   90.00
_cell.angle_gamma   90.00
#
_symmetry.space_group_name_H-M   'P 1'
#
loop_
_entity.id
_entity.type
_entity.pdbx_description
1 polymer ?
#
loop_
_entity_poly.entity_id
_entity_poly.type
_entity_poly.pdbx_seq_one_letter_code
_entity_poly.pdbx_strand_id
1 'polypeptide(L)'
;MVVDFAKRMEMAVVNMYFKKKEVHRVTYKSGGRSTQMNYVLCKRCNQKEIGDCKVLAGDSVARKHQMVVCRMVLEVKKKRRRFREEVRQELGGGEEVLDDCGTTAGVMRETARKVLGVTSGNRKEDKET
;
A
#
# COMPACT_ATOMS: atom_id res chain seq x y z
N MET A 1 16.72 -14.47 1.20
CA MET A 1 16.65 -13.24 2.03
C MET A 1 15.43 -12.40 1.65
N VAL A 2 14.98 -11.47 2.52
CA VAL A 2 13.87 -10.54 2.22
C VAL A 2 14.11 -9.69 0.96
N VAL A 3 15.38 -9.41 0.64
CA VAL A 3 15.77 -8.72 -0.59
C VAL A 3 15.49 -9.57 -1.83
N ASP A 4 15.72 -10.89 -1.77
CA ASP A 4 15.40 -11.81 -2.88
C ASP A 4 13.89 -11.93 -3.09
N PHE A 5 13.13 -11.95 -1.99
CA PHE A 5 11.67 -11.91 -2.03
C PHE A 5 11.20 -10.61 -2.69
N ALA A 6 11.73 -9.46 -2.27
CA ALA A 6 11.39 -8.17 -2.87
C ALA A 6 11.72 -8.13 -4.37
N LYS A 7 12.84 -8.73 -4.79
CA LYS A 7 13.21 -8.85 -6.20
C LYS A 7 12.21 -9.70 -7.00
N ARG A 8 11.79 -10.87 -6.48
CA ARG A 8 10.82 -11.76 -7.15
C ARG A 8 9.41 -11.17 -7.22
N MET A 9 9.02 -10.40 -6.21
CA MET A 9 7.68 -9.80 -6.09
C MET A 9 7.60 -8.39 -6.70
N GLU A 10 8.64 -7.95 -7.41
CA GLU A 10 8.72 -6.61 -8.00
C GLU A 10 8.47 -5.48 -7.00
N MET A 11 8.97 -5.67 -5.77
CA MET A 11 8.89 -4.70 -4.69
C MET A 11 10.18 -3.88 -4.59
N ALA A 12 10.02 -2.67 -4.07
CA ALA A 12 11.07 -1.70 -3.81
C ALA A 12 11.46 -1.74 -2.33
N VAL A 13 12.76 -1.91 -2.05
CA VAL A 13 13.32 -1.89 -0.68
C VAL A 13 13.56 -0.45 -0.25
N VAL A 14 12.59 0.11 0.44
CA VAL A 14 12.48 1.55 0.72
C VAL A 14 13.72 2.09 1.44
N ASN A 15 14.25 1.30 2.37
CA ASN A 15 15.39 1.67 3.21
C ASN A 15 16.65 2.07 2.42
N MET A 16 16.80 1.55 1.19
CA MET A 16 18.01 1.71 0.37
C MET A 16 17.96 2.90 -0.60
N TYR A 17 16.79 3.48 -0.88
CA TYR A 17 16.68 4.58 -1.87
C TYR A 17 17.21 5.92 -1.36
N PHE A 18 17.20 6.12 -0.04
CA PHE A 18 17.66 7.36 0.58
C PHE A 18 19.14 7.24 0.96
N LYS A 19 19.95 8.22 0.53
CA LYS A 19 21.36 8.30 0.96
C LYS A 19 21.43 8.54 2.47
N LYS A 20 22.03 7.60 3.19
CA LYS A 20 22.22 7.62 4.66
C LYS A 20 23.63 7.24 5.02
N LYS A 21 24.15 7.81 6.12
CA LYS A 21 25.35 7.33 6.82
C LYS A 21 25.14 5.89 7.28
N GLU A 22 26.22 5.12 7.33
CA GLU A 22 26.18 3.70 7.71
C GLU A 22 25.54 3.48 9.08
N VAL A 23 25.86 4.33 10.05
CA VAL A 23 25.24 4.34 11.39
C VAL A 23 23.72 4.48 11.37
N HIS A 24 23.15 5.14 10.36
CA HIS A 24 21.70 5.34 10.19
C HIS A 24 21.05 4.24 9.32
N ARG A 25 21.80 3.21 8.91
CA ARG A 25 21.28 2.04 8.18
C ARG A 25 21.08 0.83 9.10
N VAL A 26 21.78 0.82 10.24
CA VAL A 26 21.76 -0.26 11.22
C VAL A 26 20.41 -0.31 11.92
N THR A 27 19.70 -1.43 11.79
CA THR A 27 18.41 -1.64 12.47
C THR A 27 18.47 -2.65 13.60
N TYR A 28 19.62 -3.30 13.79
CA TYR A 28 19.85 -4.27 14.84
C TYR A 28 21.28 -4.15 15.38
N LYS A 29 21.43 -4.15 16.70
CA LYS A 29 22.72 -4.14 17.39
C LYS A 29 22.74 -5.17 18.51
N SER A 30 23.76 -6.03 18.53
CA SER A 30 24.00 -6.97 19.64
C SER A 30 25.48 -7.38 19.69
N GLY A 31 26.08 -7.31 20.88
CA GLY A 31 27.44 -7.83 21.11
C GLY A 31 28.50 -7.29 20.14
N GLY A 32 28.48 -5.97 19.88
CA GLY A 32 29.39 -5.32 18.92
C GLY A 32 29.04 -5.53 17.44
N ARG A 33 28.09 -6.42 17.11
CA ARG A 33 27.60 -6.62 15.74
C ARG A 33 26.47 -5.66 15.44
N SER A 34 26.51 -5.10 14.23
CA SER A 34 25.49 -4.18 13.70
C SER A 34 25.02 -4.69 12.35
N THR A 35 23.70 -4.89 12.19
CA THR A 35 23.12 -5.41 10.94
C THR A 35 21.85 -4.66 10.55
N GLN A 36 21.44 -4.82 9.30
CA GLN A 36 20.16 -4.36 8.79
C GLN A 36 19.20 -5.56 8.66
N MET A 37 18.19 -5.58 9.53
CA MET A 37 17.19 -6.65 9.62
C MET A 37 15.76 -6.15 9.37
N ASN A 38 15.48 -4.89 9.63
CA ASN A 38 14.15 -4.30 9.48
C ASN A 38 14.08 -3.57 8.14
N TYR A 39 13.18 -4.00 7.26
CA TYR A 39 13.00 -3.44 5.92
C TYR A 39 11.56 -2.98 5.74
N VAL A 40 11.40 -1.82 5.11
CA VAL A 40 10.11 -1.39 4.57
C VAL A 40 10.10 -1.72 3.09
N LEU A 41 9.06 -2.44 2.65
CA LEU A 41 8.84 -2.80 1.25
C LEU A 41 7.62 -2.04 0.72
N CYS A 42 7.69 -1.57 -0.51
CA CYS A 42 6.56 -1.01 -1.23
C CYS A 42 6.49 -1.59 -2.64
N LYS A 43 5.33 -1.51 -3.30
CA LYS A 43 5.26 -1.81 -4.74
C LYS A 43 6.04 -0.73 -5.50
N ARG A 44 6.76 -1.12 -6.56
CA ARG A 44 7.50 -0.16 -7.40
C ARG A 44 6.63 0.97 -7.93
N CYS A 45 5.38 0.70 -8.31
CA CYS A 45 4.44 1.71 -8.79
C CYS A 45 4.05 2.77 -7.73
N ASN A 46 4.14 2.43 -6.44
CA ASN A 46 3.84 3.33 -5.32
C ASN A 46 5.10 3.96 -4.73
N GLN A 47 6.29 3.69 -5.28
CA GLN A 47 7.55 4.18 -4.72
C GLN A 47 7.61 5.73 -4.65
N LYS A 48 6.97 6.40 -5.61
CA LYS A 48 6.85 7.87 -5.65
C LYS A 48 6.08 8.48 -4.47
N GLU A 49 5.26 7.70 -3.78
CA GLU A 49 4.49 8.14 -2.61
C GLU A 49 5.36 8.20 -1.36
N ILE A 50 6.58 7.67 -1.41
CA ILE A 50 7.49 7.63 -0.28
C ILE A 50 8.33 8.91 -0.26
N GLY A 51 8.13 9.70 0.78
CA GLY A 51 8.90 10.93 0.98
C GLY A 51 10.21 10.70 1.73
N ASP A 52 10.23 9.79 2.70
CA ASP A 52 11.41 9.54 3.53
C ASP A 52 11.34 8.16 4.20
N CYS A 53 12.49 7.61 4.56
CA CYS A 53 12.58 6.43 5.41
C CYS A 53 13.81 6.59 6.29
N LYS A 54 13.68 6.54 7.61
CA LYS A 54 14.77 6.75 8.57
C LYS A 54 14.77 5.67 9.64
N VAL A 55 15.94 5.38 10.18
CA VAL A 55 16.07 4.56 11.38
C VAL A 55 16.16 5.50 12.56
N LEU A 56 15.30 5.33 13.55
CA LEU A 56 15.40 6.03 14.82
C LEU A 56 16.37 5.27 15.72
N ALA A 57 17.53 5.88 15.97
CA ALA A 57 18.43 5.43 17.00
C ALA A 57 17.83 5.79 18.36
N GLY A 58 17.28 4.82 19.07
CA GLY A 58 16.84 5.00 20.46
C GLY A 58 17.98 4.70 21.44
N ASP A 59 17.78 5.07 22.71
CA ASP A 59 18.74 4.75 23.77
C ASP A 59 19.04 3.24 23.77
N SER A 60 20.30 2.95 23.48
CA SER A 60 20.82 1.63 23.11
C SER A 60 20.76 0.58 24.23
N VAL A 61 20.32 0.97 25.42
CA VAL A 61 20.41 0.16 26.64
C VAL A 61 19.33 -0.92 26.71
N ALA A 62 18.15 -0.70 26.10
CA ALA A 62 17.02 -1.64 26.26
C ALA A 62 16.61 -2.39 24.97
N ARG A 63 16.87 -1.87 23.77
CA ARG A 63 16.34 -2.45 22.51
C ARG A 63 17.42 -2.80 21.51
N LYS A 64 17.59 -4.11 21.25
CA LYS A 64 18.47 -4.63 20.18
C LYS A 64 18.00 -4.18 18.79
N HIS A 65 16.69 -4.13 18.56
CA HIS A 65 16.09 -3.65 17.31
C HIS A 65 15.82 -2.14 17.36
N GLN A 66 16.27 -1.44 16.32
CA GLN A 66 15.99 -0.02 16.10
C GLN A 66 14.75 0.13 15.23
N MET A 67 13.96 1.16 15.52
CA MET A 67 12.72 1.43 14.80
C MET A 67 13.01 2.01 13.42
N VAL A 68 12.27 1.57 12.41
CA VAL A 68 12.31 2.16 11.06
C VAL A 68 11.02 2.93 10.85
N VAL A 69 11.15 4.21 10.52
CA VAL A 69 10.03 5.10 10.23
C VAL A 69 10.03 5.41 8.75
N CYS A 70 8.88 5.21 8.09
CA CYS A 70 8.66 5.54 6.70
C CYS A 70 7.59 6.62 6.61
N ARG A 71 7.93 7.75 5.99
CA ARG A 71 6.97 8.80 5.65
C ARG A 71 6.46 8.56 4.25
N MET A 72 5.15 8.32 4.15
CA MET A 72 4.45 8.17 2.88
C MET A 72 3.35 9.22 2.76
N VAL A 73 3.16 9.73 1.55
CA VAL A 73 2.10 10.66 1.18
C VAL A 73 1.14 9.91 0.27
N LEU A 74 -0.01 9.54 0.82
CA LEU A 74 -1.05 8.85 0.08
C LEU A 74 -2.03 9.87 -0.49
N GLU A 75 -2.08 9.98 -1.81
CA GLU A 75 -3.15 10.73 -2.48
C GLU A 75 -4.44 9.91 -2.42
N VAL A 76 -5.33 10.29 -1.51
CA VAL A 76 -6.68 9.73 -1.49
C VAL A 76 -7.44 10.29 -2.68
N LYS A 77 -7.40 9.57 -3.81
CA LYS A 77 -8.32 9.83 -4.91
C LYS A 77 -9.74 9.62 -4.37
N LYS A 78 -10.51 10.70 -4.22
CA LYS A 78 -11.90 10.71 -3.72
C LYS A 78 -12.88 9.94 -4.62
N LYS A 79 -12.40 9.12 -5.56
CA LYS A 79 -13.21 8.29 -6.45
C LYS A 79 -14.18 7.38 -5.72
N ARG A 80 -13.80 6.82 -4.56
CA ARG A 80 -14.74 6.03 -3.72
C ARG A 80 -15.83 6.88 -3.08
N ARG A 81 -15.51 8.12 -2.69
CA ARG A 81 -16.50 9.06 -2.14
C ARG A 81 -17.45 9.52 -3.24
N ARG A 82 -16.91 9.93 -4.39
CA ARG A 82 -17.64 10.30 -5.60
C ARG A 82 -18.54 9.15 -6.10
N PHE A 83 -18.04 7.92 -6.10
CA PHE A 83 -18.84 6.74 -6.47
C PHE A 83 -20.01 6.53 -5.51
N ARG A 84 -19.76 6.62 -4.19
CA ARG A 84 -20.83 6.48 -3.19
C ARG A 84 -21.85 7.60 -3.28
N GLU A 85 -21.41 8.83 -3.51
CA GLU A 85 -22.27 10.01 -3.69
C GLU A 85 -23.11 9.87 -4.97
N GLU A 86 -22.52 9.47 -6.10
CA GLU A 86 -23.24 9.25 -7.36
C GLU A 86 -24.23 8.08 -7.26
N VAL A 87 -23.83 6.94 -6.68
CA VAL A 87 -24.75 5.82 -6.45
C VAL A 87 -25.90 6.23 -5.53
N ARG A 88 -25.64 7.02 -4.48
CA ARG A 88 -26.69 7.51 -3.58
C ARG A 88 -27.65 8.49 -4.29
N GLN A 89 -27.14 9.34 -5.19
CA GLN A 89 -27.95 10.23 -6.00
C GLN A 89 -28.81 9.46 -7.01
N GLU A 90 -28.22 8.47 -7.70
CA GLU A 90 -28.92 7.66 -8.70
C GLU A 90 -29.96 6.71 -8.06
N LEU A 91 -29.73 6.27 -6.82
CA LEU A 91 -30.69 5.47 -6.04
C LEU A 91 -31.66 6.31 -5.20
N GLY A 92 -31.69 7.64 -5.38
CA GLY A 92 -32.72 8.51 -4.77
C GLY A 92 -32.57 8.77 -3.26
N GLY A 93 -31.48 8.34 -2.61
CA GLY A 93 -31.14 8.71 -1.24
C GLY A 93 -32.02 8.13 -0.11
N GLY A 94 -32.97 7.25 -0.40
CA GLY A 94 -33.87 6.62 0.59
C GLY A 94 -33.40 5.24 1.08
N GLU A 95 -33.90 4.84 2.25
CA GLU A 95 -33.81 3.49 2.85
C GLU A 95 -34.70 2.44 2.14
N GLU A 96 -35.37 2.80 1.05
CA GLU A 96 -36.10 1.85 0.21
C GLU A 96 -35.13 1.19 -0.77
N VAL A 97 -34.65 0.02 -0.36
CA VAL A 97 -34.01 -0.93 -1.25
C VAL A 97 -35.02 -1.27 -2.34
N LEU A 98 -34.72 -0.91 -3.60
CA LEU A 98 -35.41 -1.46 -4.76
C LEU A 98 -35.46 -2.99 -4.59
N ASP A 99 -36.66 -3.57 -4.51
CA ASP A 99 -36.89 -5.02 -4.28
C ASP A 99 -36.28 -5.89 -5.41
N ASP A 100 -35.81 -5.25 -6.48
CA ASP A 100 -35.03 -5.85 -7.55
C ASP A 100 -33.52 -5.60 -7.39
N CYS A 101 -32.82 -6.67 -6.97
CA CYS A 101 -31.37 -6.73 -6.89
C CYS A 101 -30.69 -6.50 -8.27
N GLY A 102 -31.38 -6.84 -9.36
CA GLY A 102 -30.88 -6.67 -10.73
C GLY A 102 -30.65 -5.21 -11.10
N THR A 103 -31.64 -4.36 -10.85
CA THR A 103 -31.62 -2.92 -11.11
C THR A 103 -30.57 -2.22 -10.26
N THR A 104 -30.51 -2.51 -8.95
CA THR A 104 -29.49 -1.92 -8.06
C THR A 104 -28.07 -2.31 -8.49
N ALA A 105 -27.85 -3.58 -8.84
CA ALA A 105 -26.56 -4.04 -9.36
C ALA A 105 -26.24 -3.43 -10.73
N GLY A 106 -27.25 -3.09 -11.54
CA GLY A 106 -27.11 -2.35 -12.80
C GLY A 106 -26.53 -0.96 -12.56
N VAL A 107 -27.19 -0.18 -11.71
CA VAL A 107 -26.76 1.17 -11.31
C VAL A 107 -25.34 1.13 -10.76
N MET A 108 -25.06 0.28 -9.77
CA MET A 108 -23.71 0.16 -9.20
C MET A 108 -22.62 -0.15 -10.23
N ARG A 109 -22.91 -1.02 -11.22
CA ARG A 109 -21.95 -1.36 -12.28
C ARG A 109 -21.71 -0.20 -13.24
N GLU A 110 -22.76 0.53 -13.60
CA GLU A 110 -22.69 1.69 -14.49
C GLU A 110 -21.97 2.87 -13.82
N THR A 111 -22.35 3.22 -12.58
CA THR A 111 -21.65 4.25 -11.81
C THR A 111 -20.19 3.86 -11.57
N ALA A 112 -19.90 2.57 -11.34
CA ALA A 112 -18.52 2.11 -11.15
C ALA A 112 -17.69 2.30 -12.41
N ARG A 113 -18.23 1.95 -13.59
CA ARG A 113 -17.57 2.20 -14.88
C ARG A 113 -17.29 3.69 -15.10
N LYS A 114 -18.26 4.55 -14.80
CA LYS A 114 -18.15 6.01 -14.98
C LYS A 114 -17.14 6.67 -14.03
N VAL A 115 -17.15 6.30 -12.75
CA VAL A 115 -16.35 6.97 -11.71
C VAL A 115 -14.98 6.33 -11.51
N LEU A 116 -14.95 4.99 -11.47
CA LEU A 116 -13.73 4.24 -11.18
C LEU A 116 -12.94 3.95 -12.46
N GLY A 117 -13.61 3.90 -13.61
CA GLY A 117 -13.05 3.46 -14.88
C GLY A 117 -13.09 1.93 -15.00
N VAL A 118 -12.87 1.43 -16.21
CA VAL A 118 -12.82 -0.02 -16.47
C VAL A 118 -11.37 -0.48 -16.38
N THR A 119 -11.06 -1.37 -15.44
CA THR A 119 -9.78 -2.08 -15.44
C THR A 119 -9.97 -3.41 -16.15
N SER A 120 -9.23 -3.66 -17.23
CA SER A 120 -9.09 -5.01 -17.80
C SER A 120 -8.32 -5.87 -16.81
N GLY A 121 -9.04 -6.50 -15.88
CA GLY A 121 -8.46 -7.54 -15.05
C GLY A 121 -8.21 -8.74 -15.95
N ASN A 122 -6.97 -8.96 -16.39
CA ASN A 122 -6.58 -10.27 -16.88
C ASN A 122 -6.77 -11.23 -15.70
N ARG A 123 -7.83 -12.05 -15.76
CA ARG A 123 -7.91 -13.25 -14.92
C ARG A 123 -6.62 -14.02 -15.20
N LYS A 124 -5.85 -14.28 -14.14
CA LYS A 124 -4.81 -15.30 -14.25
C LYS A 124 -5.57 -16.60 -14.46
N GLU A 125 -5.43 -17.19 -15.64
CA GLU A 125 -5.90 -18.54 -15.90
C GLU A 125 -5.24 -19.45 -14.86
N ASP A 126 -6.06 -20.32 -14.26
CA ASP A 126 -5.60 -21.26 -13.26
C ASP A 126 -4.51 -22.15 -13.87
N LYS A 127 -3.37 -22.23 -13.19
CA LYS A 127 -2.30 -23.15 -13.56
C LYS A 127 -2.76 -24.55 -13.16
N GLU A 128 -3.04 -25.41 -14.13
CA GLU A 128 -3.12 -26.84 -13.88
C GLU A 128 -1.82 -27.29 -13.21
N THR A 129 -1.97 -27.94 -12.06
CA THR A 129 -0.88 -28.45 -11.21
C THR A 129 -0.70 -29.93 -11.48
#